data_AF-A0A9E8N450-F1
#
_entry.id   AF-A0A9E8N450-F1
#
_cell.length_a   1.000
_cell.length_b   1.000
_cell.length_c   1.000
_cell.angle_alpha   90.00
_cell.angle_beta   90.00
_cell.angle_gamma   90.00
#
_symmetry.space_group_name_H-M   'P 1'
#
loop_
_entity.id
_entity.type
_entity.pdbx_description
1 polymer ?
#
loop_
_entity_poly.entity_id
_entity_poly.type
_entity_poly.pdbx_seq_one_letter_code
_entity_poly.pdbx_strand_id
1 'polypeptide(L)'
;MAQIQEFYHPDLSRPRFTNGKCNATTAGESNLGTLMKDMGSKANSSYNYMGSCNTFTWPNNVKSGLTGYGFSSGGSGIEAYQYTQIKSELNGNHPLIFWGSTCLDCWSNYHVWVCDGYQENNYSDFNCATKQCNEWSYSFLHMNWGWGDEWNDYYAFGQYNPDGDHYNGNLHVISGIRP
;
A
#
# COMPACT_ATOMS: atom_id res chain seq x y z
N MET A 1 -4.62 -3.03 5.12
CA MET A 1 -5.83 -3.88 5.23
C MET A 1 -7.11 -3.07 5.40
N ALA A 2 -7.25 -2.27 6.47
CA ALA A 2 -8.45 -1.45 6.69
C ALA A 2 -8.81 -0.53 5.50
N GLN A 3 -7.83 0.16 4.93
CA GLN A 3 -8.03 0.98 3.71
C GLN A 3 -8.53 0.17 2.51
N ILE A 4 -8.09 -1.09 2.36
CA ILE A 4 -8.56 -1.98 1.29
C ILE A 4 -10.02 -2.39 1.54
N GLN A 5 -10.41 -2.62 2.81
CA GLN A 5 -11.80 -2.86 3.17
C GLN A 5 -12.68 -1.65 2.90
N GLU A 6 -12.22 -0.44 3.22
CA GLU A 6 -12.95 0.79 2.87
C GLU A 6 -13.09 0.98 1.37
N PHE A 7 -12.09 0.58 0.60
CA PHE A 7 -12.15 0.69 -0.85
C PHE A 7 -13.25 -0.19 -1.44
N TYR A 8 -13.34 -1.46 -1.02
CA TYR A 8 -14.35 -2.39 -1.55
C TYR A 8 -15.72 -2.25 -0.90
N HIS A 9 -15.77 -1.88 0.37
CA HIS A 9 -16.98 -1.80 1.18
C HIS A 9 -16.99 -0.48 1.98
N PRO A 10 -17.18 0.67 1.30
CA PRO A 10 -17.05 1.98 1.93
C PRO A 10 -18.11 2.20 3.01
N ASP A 11 -17.66 2.58 4.21
CA ASP A 11 -18.54 3.07 5.27
C ASP A 11 -18.38 4.59 5.41
N LEU A 12 -19.29 5.33 4.78
CA LEU A 12 -19.25 6.80 4.78
C LEU A 12 -19.43 7.44 6.17
N SER A 13 -19.83 6.67 7.18
CA SER A 13 -19.91 7.15 8.57
C SER A 13 -18.56 7.09 9.30
N ARG A 14 -17.58 6.37 8.74
CA ARG A 14 -16.25 6.18 9.32
C ARG A 14 -15.30 7.24 8.78
N PRO A 15 -14.55 7.95 9.65
CA PRO A 15 -13.50 8.84 9.19
C PRO A 15 -12.36 8.02 8.55
N ARG A 16 -11.67 8.60 7.57
CA ARG A 16 -10.52 7.94 6.91
C ARG A 16 -9.25 7.92 7.78
N PHE A 17 -9.10 8.92 8.65
CA PHE A 17 -8.04 9.02 9.65
C PHE A 17 -8.51 9.87 10.83
N THR A 18 -7.77 9.86 11.94
CA THR A 18 -8.06 10.66 13.14
C THR A 18 -6.81 11.38 13.62
N ASN A 19 -6.88 12.70 13.85
CA ASN A 19 -5.72 13.52 14.21
C ASN A 19 -5.34 13.41 15.70
N GLY A 20 -4.61 12.34 16.06
CA GLY A 20 -3.80 12.28 17.28
C GLY A 20 -4.56 12.27 18.62
N LYS A 21 -5.89 12.17 18.60
CA LYS A 21 -6.66 11.96 19.83
C LYS A 21 -6.73 10.46 20.11
N CYS A 22 -6.08 10.02 21.19
CA CYS A 22 -6.15 8.63 21.65
C CYS A 22 -7.55 8.18 22.11
N ASN A 23 -8.51 9.11 22.17
CA ASN A 23 -9.89 8.85 22.56
C ASN A 23 -10.83 9.17 21.40
N ALA A 24 -11.61 8.17 20.99
CA ALA A 24 -12.73 8.37 20.07
C ALA A 24 -13.78 9.28 20.71
N THR A 25 -14.23 10.29 19.97
CA THR A 25 -15.25 11.28 20.37
C THR A 25 -16.55 11.12 19.60
N THR A 26 -16.54 10.36 18.50
CA THR A 26 -17.70 10.05 17.67
C THR A 26 -17.85 8.54 17.46
N ALA A 27 -19.06 8.10 17.10
CA ALA A 27 -19.32 6.71 16.74
C ALA A 27 -18.48 6.24 15.54
N GLY A 28 -18.25 7.13 14.56
CA GLY A 28 -17.39 6.86 13.41
C GLY A 28 -15.94 6.56 13.81
N GLU A 29 -15.37 7.36 14.72
CA GLU A 29 -14.01 7.13 15.26
C GLU A 29 -13.92 5.81 16.04
N SER A 30 -14.95 5.46 16.83
CA SER A 30 -15.02 4.16 17.50
C SER A 30 -15.09 3.00 16.49
N ASN A 31 -15.88 3.15 15.42
CA ASN A 31 -15.99 2.14 14.37
C ASN A 31 -14.66 1.97 13.61
N LEU A 32 -13.91 3.05 13.37
CA LEU A 32 -12.57 2.97 12.80
C LEU A 32 -11.61 2.20 13.72
N GLY A 33 -11.61 2.52 15.01
CA GLY A 33 -10.79 1.80 15.99
C GLY A 33 -11.11 0.31 16.02
N THR A 34 -12.40 -0.05 15.96
CA THR A 34 -12.86 -1.45 15.87
C THR A 34 -12.37 -2.12 14.58
N LEU A 35 -12.54 -1.48 13.42
CA LEU A 35 -12.05 -2.02 12.14
C LEU A 35 -10.54 -2.29 12.20
N MET A 36 -9.75 -1.31 12.67
CA MET A 36 -8.29 -1.44 12.77
C MET A 36 -7.89 -2.60 13.68
N LYS A 37 -8.54 -2.72 14.85
CA LYS A 37 -8.32 -3.80 15.80
C LYS A 37 -8.68 -5.16 15.23
N ASP A 38 -9.84 -5.27 14.58
CA ASP A 38 -10.32 -6.52 13.99
C ASP A 38 -9.40 -6.99 12.88
N MET A 39 -9.01 -6.09 11.97
CA MET A 39 -8.04 -6.38 10.91
C MET A 39 -6.71 -6.87 11.47
N GLY A 40 -6.16 -6.18 12.47
CA GLY A 40 -4.92 -6.61 13.11
C GLY A 40 -5.06 -7.95 13.83
N SER A 41 -6.20 -8.20 14.48
CA SER A 41 -6.48 -9.51 15.10
C SER A 41 -6.55 -10.63 14.06
N LYS A 42 -7.24 -10.41 12.93
CA LYS A 42 -7.33 -11.41 11.84
C LYS A 42 -5.99 -11.67 11.18
N ALA A 43 -5.14 -10.65 11.08
CA ALA A 43 -3.78 -10.78 10.56
C ALA A 43 -2.76 -11.25 11.61
N ASN A 44 -3.20 -11.66 12.81
CA ASN A 44 -2.32 -12.07 13.90
C ASN A 44 -1.17 -11.07 14.13
N SER A 45 -1.52 -9.78 14.16
CA SER A 45 -0.58 -8.68 14.34
C SER A 45 -0.02 -8.69 15.77
N SER A 46 1.28 -8.47 15.87
CA SER A 46 1.98 -8.24 17.14
C SER A 46 1.92 -6.77 17.50
N TYR A 47 1.11 -6.43 18.50
CA TYR A 47 1.06 -5.09 19.08
C TYR A 47 2.23 -4.88 20.05
N ASN A 48 2.64 -3.62 20.22
CA ASN A 48 3.80 -3.24 21.01
C ASN A 48 5.08 -4.01 20.60
N TYR A 49 5.28 -4.15 19.30
CA TYR A 49 6.32 -4.99 18.74
C TYR A 49 7.69 -4.56 19.26
N MET A 50 8.44 -5.52 19.81
CA MET A 50 9.74 -5.28 20.46
C MET A 50 9.72 -4.18 21.54
N GLY A 51 8.60 -3.98 22.23
CA GLY A 51 8.46 -2.97 23.28
C GLY A 51 8.32 -1.53 22.78
N SER A 52 8.11 -1.35 21.47
CA SER A 52 7.80 -0.05 20.85
C SER A 52 6.29 0.22 20.85
N CYS A 53 5.85 1.38 20.32
CA CYS A 53 4.44 1.66 20.02
C CYS A 53 3.99 1.08 18.67
N ASN A 54 4.86 0.35 17.97
CA ASN A 54 4.57 -0.15 16.64
C ASN A 54 3.77 -1.45 16.69
N THR A 55 2.98 -1.66 15.65
CA THR A 55 2.34 -2.94 15.36
C THR A 55 3.05 -3.59 14.19
N PHE A 56 3.36 -4.87 14.31
CA PHE A 56 4.01 -5.63 13.24
C PHE A 56 3.12 -6.76 12.76
N THR A 57 3.11 -7.00 11.45
CA THR A 57 2.32 -8.08 10.82
C THR A 57 3.17 -8.75 9.75
N TRP A 58 3.25 -10.08 9.79
CA TRP A 58 3.92 -10.82 8.74
C TRP A 58 3.13 -10.75 7.43
N PRO A 59 3.78 -10.58 6.25
CA PRO A 59 3.08 -10.50 4.96
C PRO A 59 2.17 -11.70 4.67
N ASN A 60 2.57 -12.91 5.10
CA ASN A 60 1.72 -14.10 4.96
C ASN A 60 0.43 -14.01 5.78
N ASN A 61 0.48 -13.38 6.95
CA ASN A 61 -0.70 -13.22 7.78
C ASN A 61 -1.64 -12.12 7.26
N VAL A 62 -1.14 -11.16 6.48
CA VAL A 62 -1.99 -10.17 5.80
C VAL A 62 -2.96 -10.88 4.84
N LYS A 63 -2.45 -11.83 4.04
CA LYS A 63 -3.25 -12.63 3.10
C LYS A 63 -4.32 -13.45 3.83
N SER A 64 -3.93 -14.23 4.84
CA SER A 64 -4.88 -15.03 5.62
C SER A 64 -5.81 -14.17 6.48
N GLY A 65 -5.37 -12.99 6.88
CA GLY A 65 -6.17 -12.04 7.65
C GLY A 65 -7.29 -11.45 6.82
N LEU A 66 -7.03 -11.09 5.55
CA LEU A 66 -8.06 -10.64 4.62
C LEU A 66 -9.13 -11.73 4.39
N THR A 67 -8.71 -12.97 4.09
CA THR A 67 -9.67 -14.08 3.92
C THR A 67 -10.43 -14.38 5.20
N GLY A 68 -9.76 -14.36 6.36
CA GLY A 68 -10.40 -14.52 7.68
C GLY A 68 -11.32 -13.37 8.08
N TYR A 69 -11.21 -12.21 7.44
CA TYR A 69 -12.14 -11.08 7.58
C TYR A 69 -13.36 -11.21 6.66
N GLY A 70 -13.24 -11.95 5.55
CA GLY A 70 -14.36 -12.24 4.64
C GLY A 70 -14.04 -12.06 3.16
N PHE A 71 -12.83 -11.65 2.79
CA PHE A 71 -12.43 -11.51 1.39
C PHE A 71 -12.40 -12.86 0.70
N SER A 72 -12.97 -12.96 -0.50
CA SER A 72 -12.88 -14.18 -1.33
C SER A 72 -11.44 -14.56 -1.70
N SER A 73 -10.54 -13.56 -1.79
CA SER A 73 -9.10 -13.77 -1.95
C SER A 73 -8.30 -12.73 -1.17
N GLY A 74 -7.38 -13.19 -0.32
CA GLY A 74 -6.38 -12.34 0.35
C GLY A 74 -5.18 -11.99 -0.54
N GLY A 75 -5.17 -12.46 -1.79
CA GLY A 75 -4.12 -12.19 -2.76
C GLY A 75 -2.90 -13.11 -2.67
N SER A 76 -1.91 -12.80 -3.51
CA SER A 76 -0.64 -13.50 -3.64
C SER A 76 0.52 -12.51 -3.61
N GLY A 77 1.62 -12.93 -2.98
CA GLY A 77 2.85 -12.15 -2.96
C GLY A 77 3.56 -12.22 -4.31
N ILE A 78 3.92 -11.06 -4.85
CA ILE A 78 4.75 -10.91 -6.04
C ILE A 78 5.88 -9.92 -5.75
N GLU A 79 6.89 -9.95 -6.61
CA GLU A 79 7.99 -9.00 -6.57
C GLU A 79 7.54 -7.63 -7.06
N ALA A 80 7.99 -6.56 -6.40
CA ALA A 80 7.54 -5.20 -6.72
C ALA A 80 8.09 -4.64 -8.03
N TYR A 81 9.02 -5.34 -8.70
CA TYR A 81 9.48 -5.00 -10.05
C TYR A 81 8.53 -5.51 -11.16
N GLN A 82 7.45 -6.23 -10.83
CA GLN A 82 6.48 -6.74 -11.80
C GLN A 82 5.44 -5.69 -12.21
N TYR A 83 5.91 -4.60 -12.85
CA TYR A 83 5.06 -3.45 -13.21
C TYR A 83 3.83 -3.83 -14.04
N THR A 84 3.97 -4.72 -15.03
CA THR A 84 2.85 -5.14 -15.88
C THR A 84 1.71 -5.77 -15.08
N GLN A 85 2.03 -6.57 -14.06
CA GLN A 85 1.03 -7.20 -13.19
C GLN A 85 0.41 -6.17 -12.24
N ILE A 86 1.23 -5.29 -11.65
CA ILE A 86 0.75 -4.17 -10.82
C ILE A 86 -0.24 -3.30 -11.61
N LYS A 87 0.14 -2.88 -12.82
CA LYS A 87 -0.70 -2.09 -13.71
C LYS A 87 -1.99 -2.83 -14.09
N SER A 88 -1.93 -4.14 -14.32
CA SER A 88 -3.13 -4.94 -14.61
C SER A 88 -4.12 -4.95 -13.45
N GLU A 89 -3.64 -5.05 -12.20
CA GLU A 89 -4.50 -4.99 -11.02
C GLU A 89 -5.14 -3.60 -10.87
N LEU A 90 -4.34 -2.54 -11.02
CA LEU A 90 -4.82 -1.16 -10.95
C LEU A 90 -5.85 -0.84 -12.05
N ASN A 91 -5.64 -1.33 -13.27
CA ASN A 91 -6.64 -1.25 -14.34
C ASN A 91 -7.95 -1.96 -14.02
N GLY A 92 -7.87 -3.06 -13.26
CA GLY A 92 -9.03 -3.78 -12.73
C GLY A 92 -9.69 -3.07 -11.54
N ASN A 93 -9.23 -1.87 -11.17
CA ASN A 93 -9.66 -1.16 -9.98
C ASN A 93 -9.42 -2.00 -8.71
N HIS A 94 -8.27 -2.68 -8.64
CA HIS A 94 -7.85 -3.50 -7.52
C HIS A 94 -6.60 -2.90 -6.87
N PRO A 95 -6.73 -2.24 -5.69
CA PRO A 95 -5.57 -1.72 -4.98
C PRO A 95 -4.72 -2.86 -4.44
N LEU A 96 -3.42 -2.58 -4.32
CA LEU A 96 -2.39 -3.52 -3.88
C LEU A 96 -1.86 -3.12 -2.51
N ILE A 97 -1.31 -4.09 -1.79
CA ILE A 97 -0.56 -3.82 -0.54
C ILE A 97 0.91 -3.98 -0.83
N PHE A 98 1.68 -2.91 -0.66
CA PHE A 98 3.14 -2.94 -0.76
C PHE A 98 3.75 -3.13 0.62
N TRP A 99 4.92 -3.75 0.67
CA TRP A 99 5.79 -3.70 1.83
C TRP A 99 7.25 -3.70 1.41
N GLY A 100 8.07 -3.05 2.23
CA GLY A 100 9.51 -2.94 2.01
C GLY A 100 10.20 -2.36 3.24
N SER A 101 11.49 -2.16 3.13
CA SER A 101 12.36 -1.65 4.19
C SER A 101 13.42 -0.72 3.63
N THR A 102 14.12 0.01 4.50
CA THR A 102 15.20 0.92 4.06
C THR A 102 16.49 0.22 3.64
N CYS A 103 16.64 -1.06 3.98
CA CYS A 103 17.72 -1.93 3.50
C CYS A 103 17.26 -3.39 3.46
N LEU A 104 18.04 -4.29 2.83
CA LEU A 104 17.65 -5.70 2.62
C LEU A 104 17.42 -6.50 3.92
N ASP A 105 18.11 -6.15 5.00
CA ASP A 105 18.10 -6.84 6.30
C ASP A 105 17.65 -5.95 7.47
N CYS A 106 17.07 -4.78 7.20
CA CYS A 106 16.60 -3.80 8.19
C CYS A 106 15.21 -4.16 8.75
N TRP A 107 15.11 -5.21 9.56
CA TRP A 107 13.85 -5.69 10.15
C TRP A 107 13.09 -4.66 10.99
N SER A 108 13.80 -3.69 11.60
CA SER A 108 13.18 -2.63 12.40
C SER A 108 12.51 -1.52 11.57
N ASN A 109 12.84 -1.41 10.27
CA ASN A 109 12.41 -0.33 9.40
C ASN A 109 11.52 -0.84 8.25
N TYR A 110 10.78 -1.91 8.49
CA TYR A 110 9.76 -2.36 7.55
C TYR A 110 8.54 -1.45 7.61
N HIS A 111 8.00 -1.14 6.45
CA HIS A 111 6.75 -0.42 6.30
C HIS A 111 5.81 -1.15 5.35
N VAL A 112 4.51 -0.91 5.51
CA VAL A 112 3.41 -1.44 4.71
C VAL A 112 2.53 -0.29 4.28
N TRP A 113 2.19 -0.24 3.00
CA TRP A 113 1.36 0.83 2.44
C TRP A 113 0.46 0.29 1.32
N VAL A 114 -0.44 1.15 0.82
CA VAL A 114 -1.36 0.81 -0.26
C VAL A 114 -0.90 1.49 -1.55
N CYS A 115 -1.01 0.79 -2.67
CA CYS A 115 -0.92 1.36 -4.00
C CYS A 115 -2.29 1.26 -4.67
N ASP A 116 -2.86 2.39 -5.04
CA ASP A 116 -4.24 2.52 -5.52
C ASP A 116 -4.35 3.30 -6.84
N GLY A 117 -3.24 3.60 -7.51
CA GLY A 117 -3.23 4.26 -8.81
C GLY A 117 -1.90 4.20 -9.54
N TYR A 118 -1.92 4.54 -10.83
CA TYR A 118 -0.71 4.69 -11.63
C TYR A 118 -0.83 5.85 -12.62
N GLN A 119 0.32 6.40 -13.02
CA GLN A 119 0.43 7.39 -14.07
C GLN A 119 1.57 6.99 -15.00
N GLU A 120 1.38 7.18 -16.30
CA GLU A 120 2.42 7.01 -17.31
C GLU A 120 2.57 8.30 -18.11
N ASN A 121 3.79 8.82 -18.14
CA ASN A 121 4.14 9.96 -18.97
C ASN A 121 4.92 9.44 -20.17
N ASN A 122 4.32 9.53 -21.35
CA ASN A 122 4.94 9.09 -22.60
C ASN A 122 5.54 10.31 -23.31
N TYR A 123 6.77 10.17 -23.76
CA TYR A 123 7.51 11.20 -24.46
C TYR A 123 8.04 10.65 -25.77
N SER A 124 8.15 11.53 -26.75
CA SER A 124 8.73 11.21 -28.04
C SER A 124 9.52 12.40 -28.58
N ASP A 125 10.64 12.14 -29.23
CA ASP A 125 11.39 13.14 -29.98
C ASP A 125 11.82 12.58 -31.34
N PHE A 126 11.82 13.43 -32.37
CA PHE A 126 12.21 13.03 -33.71
C PHE A 126 13.70 13.31 -33.94
N ASN A 127 14.48 12.25 -34.12
CA ASN A 127 15.89 12.36 -34.45
C ASN A 127 16.09 12.67 -35.94
N CYS A 128 16.37 13.94 -36.24
CA CYS A 128 16.61 14.43 -37.59
C CYS A 128 17.80 13.77 -38.32
N ALA A 129 18.78 13.21 -37.60
CA ALA A 129 19.95 12.56 -38.17
C ALA A 129 19.64 11.11 -38.58
N THR A 130 18.92 10.37 -37.75
CA THR A 130 18.56 8.96 -38.03
C THR A 130 17.22 8.83 -38.76
N LYS A 131 16.43 9.91 -38.86
CA LYS A 131 15.06 9.93 -39.38
C LYS A 131 14.12 8.96 -38.63
N GLN A 132 14.31 8.82 -37.32
CA GLN A 132 13.53 7.94 -36.45
C GLN A 132 12.93 8.71 -35.27
N CYS A 133 11.80 8.22 -34.74
CA CYS A 133 11.24 8.68 -33.46
C CYS A 133 11.90 7.91 -32.32
N ASN A 134 12.44 8.64 -31.35
CA ASN A 134 12.81 8.08 -30.06
C ASN A 134 11.60 8.20 -29.13
N GLU A 135 11.21 7.12 -28.48
CA GLU A 135 10.09 7.10 -27.54
C GLU A 135 10.59 6.57 -26.20
N TRP A 136 10.12 7.17 -25.11
CA TRP A 136 10.38 6.70 -23.75
C TRP A 136 9.21 7.04 -22.86
N SER A 137 9.08 6.32 -21.75
CA SER A 137 8.04 6.56 -20.77
C SER A 137 8.58 6.53 -19.35
N TYR A 138 7.95 7.31 -18.48
CA TYR A 138 8.13 7.24 -17.04
C TYR A 138 6.85 6.74 -16.40
N SER A 139 6.98 5.69 -15.59
CA SER A 139 5.87 5.09 -14.87
C SER A 139 5.93 5.52 -13.40
N PHE A 140 4.79 5.95 -12.90
CA PHE A 140 4.59 6.36 -11.51
C PHE A 140 3.45 5.54 -10.90
N LEU A 141 3.53 5.30 -9.61
CA LEU A 141 2.52 4.62 -8.82
C LEU A 141 2.09 5.53 -7.68
N HIS A 142 0.78 5.70 -7.50
CA HIS A 142 0.22 6.44 -6.37
C HIS A 142 0.32 5.59 -5.11
N MET A 143 0.93 6.15 -4.06
CA MET A 143 1.16 5.47 -2.80
C MET A 143 0.39 6.15 -1.68
N ASN A 144 -0.37 5.37 -0.94
CA ASN A 144 -1.00 5.76 0.32
C ASN A 144 -0.24 5.12 1.49
N TRP A 145 0.55 5.92 2.19
CA TRP A 145 1.48 5.47 3.23
C TRP A 145 0.79 5.13 4.56
N GLY A 146 -0.50 5.43 4.71
CA GLY A 146 -1.24 5.19 5.94
C GLY A 146 -0.92 6.16 7.07
N TRP A 147 -0.31 7.32 6.78
CA TRP A 147 0.06 8.35 7.74
C TRP A 147 -0.83 9.59 7.66
N GLY A 148 -2.16 9.40 7.60
CA GLY A 148 -3.11 10.53 7.61
C GLY A 148 -2.99 11.44 6.39
N ASP A 149 -2.75 10.86 5.22
CA ASP A 149 -2.53 11.50 3.92
C ASP A 149 -1.18 12.23 3.76
N GLU A 150 -0.31 12.20 4.78
CA GLU A 150 1.05 12.71 4.66
C GLU A 150 1.85 11.88 3.63
N TRP A 151 2.52 12.59 2.72
CA TRP A 151 3.38 12.05 1.66
C TRP A 151 2.67 11.13 0.65
N ASN A 152 1.34 11.11 0.64
CA ASN A 152 0.60 10.41 -0.40
C ASN A 152 0.75 11.13 -1.74
N ASP A 153 1.36 10.48 -2.72
CA ASP A 153 1.59 11.03 -4.06
C ASP A 153 1.99 9.93 -5.06
N TYR A 154 2.25 10.33 -6.30
CA TYR A 154 2.83 9.53 -7.37
C TYR A 154 4.36 9.44 -7.23
N TYR A 155 4.84 8.24 -6.91
CA TYR A 155 6.26 7.93 -6.82
C TYR A 155 6.73 7.25 -8.10
N ALA A 156 7.93 7.58 -8.56
CA ALA A 156 8.54 6.92 -9.71
C ALA A 156 8.69 5.41 -9.42
N PHE A 157 8.40 4.57 -10.40
CA PHE A 157 8.44 3.13 -10.24
C PHE A 157 9.82 2.66 -9.77
N GLY A 158 9.85 1.98 -8.62
CA GLY A 158 11.09 1.52 -7.97
C GLY A 158 11.79 2.57 -7.09
N GLN A 159 11.18 3.73 -6.85
CA GLN A 159 11.71 4.82 -6.03
C GLN A 159 10.64 5.35 -5.06
N TYR A 160 10.44 4.65 -3.95
CA TYR A 160 9.39 4.91 -2.96
C TYR A 160 9.98 5.58 -1.72
N ASN A 161 10.10 6.91 -1.78
CA ASN A 161 10.89 7.71 -0.85
C ASN A 161 10.08 8.79 -0.11
N PRO A 162 9.14 8.44 0.78
CA PRO A 162 8.37 9.42 1.55
C PRO A 162 9.23 10.04 2.65
N ASP A 163 9.05 11.33 2.95
CA ASP A 163 9.77 12.07 4.02
C ASP A 163 11.31 11.94 3.97
N GLY A 164 11.88 11.64 2.80
CA GLY A 164 13.32 11.41 2.64
C GLY A 164 13.81 10.01 3.06
N ASP A 165 12.93 9.14 3.60
CA ASP A 165 13.22 7.71 3.77
C ASP A 165 13.22 6.97 2.42
N HIS A 166 13.75 5.75 2.37
CA HIS A 166 13.90 4.99 1.12
C HIS A 166 13.44 3.53 1.26
N TYR A 167 12.13 3.27 1.20
CA TYR A 167 11.56 1.91 1.41
C TYR A 167 11.71 0.97 0.19
N ASN A 168 12.86 1.02 -0.49
CA ASN A 168 13.13 0.28 -1.73
C ASN A 168 13.81 -1.09 -1.48
N GLY A 169 14.23 -1.36 -0.24
CA GLY A 169 14.79 -2.64 0.17
C GLY A 169 13.72 -3.69 0.40
N ASN A 170 14.03 -4.95 0.09
CA ASN A 170 13.15 -6.11 0.26
C ASN A 170 11.70 -5.86 -0.19
N LEU A 171 11.53 -5.21 -1.33
CA LEU A 171 10.25 -4.65 -1.76
C LEU A 171 9.38 -5.69 -2.47
N HIS A 172 8.16 -5.88 -1.97
CA HIS A 172 7.20 -6.85 -2.46
C HIS A 172 5.77 -6.28 -2.45
N VAL A 173 4.87 -6.99 -3.12
CA VAL A 173 3.48 -6.57 -3.31
C VAL A 173 2.52 -7.73 -3.12
N ILE A 174 1.37 -7.49 -2.48
CA ILE A 174 0.23 -8.40 -2.46
C ILE A 174 -0.73 -7.94 -3.56
N SER A 175 -0.90 -8.79 -4.57
CA SER A 175 -1.83 -8.61 -5.69
C SER A 175 -2.96 -9.63 -5.64
N GLY A 176 -4.03 -9.44 -6.41
CA GLY A 176 -5.10 -10.43 -6.49
C GLY A 176 -6.02 -10.44 -5.26
N ILE A 177 -6.06 -9.36 -4.49
CA ILE A 177 -6.99 -9.19 -3.36
C ILE A 177 -8.39 -8.99 -3.93
N ARG A 178 -9.36 -9.80 -3.49
CA ARG A 178 -10.76 -9.75 -3.95
C ARG A 178 -11.73 -9.81 -2.77
N PRO A 179 -12.75 -8.94 -2.72
CA PRO A 179 -13.77 -8.95 -1.66
C PRO A 179 -14.55 -10.26 -1.64
#